data_AF-J9GII0-F1
#
_entry.id   AF-J9GII0-F1
#
_cell.length_a   1.000
_cell.length_b   1.000
_cell.length_c   1.000
_cell.angle_alpha   90.00
_cell.angle_beta   90.00
_cell.angle_gamma   90.00
#
_symmetry.space_group_name_H-M   'P 1'
#
loop_
_entity.id
_entity.type
_entity.pdbx_description
1 polymer ?
#
loop_
_entity_poly.entity_id
_entity_poly.type
_entity_poly.pdbx_seq_one_letter_code
_entity_poly.pdbx_strand_id
1 'polypeptide(L)'
;GARASMPGMMDTILNLGLNDEVVAAMIAGNPDPKFERFVYDSYRRFIQMFSDVVMEVGKKYFEELIDKMKEEKGAKSDLDLTAADLKELGRQFKEEYKKQVGEEFPSDPKVQLYEAIRAVFRSWDNPRANVYRRDNEIPYSWGTAVNVMPMVFGNLNDNSGTGVAFTRNPATGEKVLFGEFLVNAQGEDVVAGVRTPMPISQMAEQFPDAFAQFQEVCKTLENHYRDMQDMEFTVENGKLYMLQTRNGKRTAQAALKIACDMVDEGMIDEKQAVLMIDPRTLDTLLHPQFDESALKAATPIGKGLGASPGAACGKIVFSAEDAKEWNERKEKVILVRLETSPEDIEGMKAAQGILTVRGGMTS
;
A
#
# COMPACT_ATOMS: atom_id res chain seq x y z
N GLY A 1 5.53 -6.61 -11.50
CA GLY A 1 4.21 -6.43 -12.11
C GLY A 1 3.86 -7.64 -12.95
N ALA A 2 2.88 -8.44 -12.52
CA ALA A 2 2.40 -9.59 -13.31
C ALA A 2 1.26 -9.19 -14.27
N ARG A 3 0.92 -10.08 -15.21
CA ARG A 3 -0.21 -9.87 -16.14
C ARG A 3 -1.53 -9.64 -15.41
N ALA A 4 -1.76 -10.39 -14.33
CA ALA A 4 -2.91 -10.20 -13.45
C ALA A 4 -2.52 -9.30 -12.27
N SER A 5 -3.48 -8.48 -11.85
CA SER A 5 -3.33 -7.65 -10.65
C SER A 5 -3.26 -8.53 -9.40
N MET A 6 -2.18 -8.39 -8.64
CA MET A 6 -1.98 -9.03 -7.33
C MET A 6 -1.75 -7.95 -6.26
N PRO A 7 -2.77 -7.17 -5.88
CA PRO A 7 -2.63 -6.10 -4.89
C PRO A 7 -2.12 -6.64 -3.55
N GLY A 8 -1.20 -5.92 -2.93
CA GLY A 8 -0.55 -6.32 -1.69
C GLY A 8 0.48 -7.45 -1.82
N MET A 9 0.60 -8.13 -2.96
CA MET A 9 1.49 -9.31 -3.07
C MET A 9 2.87 -9.01 -3.66
N MET A 10 3.01 -7.88 -4.34
CA MET A 10 4.25 -7.49 -5.01
C MET A 10 4.94 -6.39 -4.23
N ASP A 11 6.18 -6.65 -3.84
CA ASP A 11 7.00 -5.69 -3.12
C ASP A 11 7.52 -4.60 -4.06
N THR A 12 7.64 -3.39 -3.51
CA THR A 12 8.20 -2.21 -4.20
C THR A 12 9.47 -1.80 -3.48
N ILE A 13 10.50 -1.39 -4.22
CA ILE A 13 11.74 -0.84 -3.65
C ILE A 13 11.87 0.57 -4.20
N LEU A 14 11.87 1.56 -3.29
CA LEU A 14 12.09 2.96 -3.64
C LEU A 14 13.54 3.35 -3.41
N ASN A 15 13.96 4.47 -3.98
CA ASN A 15 15.26 5.11 -3.71
C ASN A 15 16.49 4.25 -4.10
N LEU A 16 16.32 3.27 -4.99
CA LEU A 16 17.40 2.42 -5.48
C LEU A 16 18.48 3.25 -6.17
N GLY A 17 19.74 2.98 -5.81
CA GLY A 17 20.91 3.71 -6.29
C GLY A 17 21.52 4.64 -5.25
N LEU A 18 20.90 4.82 -4.09
CA LEU A 18 21.51 5.55 -2.98
C LEU A 18 22.68 4.77 -2.36
N ASN A 19 23.75 5.49 -2.08
CA ASN A 19 24.90 5.06 -1.31
C ASN A 19 25.53 6.30 -0.64
N ASP A 20 26.56 6.10 0.18
CA ASP A 20 27.19 7.20 0.93
C ASP A 20 27.73 8.32 0.01
N GLU A 21 28.25 7.99 -1.17
CA GLU A 21 28.80 8.95 -2.14
C GLU A 21 27.68 9.77 -2.81
N VAL A 22 26.62 9.11 -3.27
CA VAL A 22 25.45 9.75 -3.88
C VAL A 22 24.75 10.66 -2.88
N VAL A 23 24.57 10.19 -1.64
CA VAL A 23 24.00 10.98 -0.55
C VAL A 23 24.83 12.24 -0.29
N ALA A 24 26.15 12.10 -0.16
CA ALA A 24 27.04 13.24 0.03
C ALA A 24 26.99 14.23 -1.15
N ALA A 25 26.94 13.73 -2.38
CA ALA A 25 26.85 14.54 -3.59
C ALA A 25 25.51 15.29 -3.70
N MET A 26 24.40 14.65 -3.35
CA MET A 26 23.08 15.31 -3.30
C MET A 26 23.08 16.47 -2.32
N ILE A 27 23.63 16.27 -1.11
CA ILE A 27 23.67 17.29 -0.06
C ILE A 27 24.61 18.44 -0.42
N ALA A 28 25.77 18.17 -1.04
CA ALA A 28 26.78 19.18 -1.35
C ALA A 28 26.24 20.33 -2.23
N GLY A 29 25.23 20.06 -3.06
CA GLY A 29 24.60 21.06 -3.93
C GLY A 29 23.44 21.85 -3.30
N ASN A 30 23.02 21.53 -2.08
CA ASN A 30 21.84 22.14 -1.45
C ASN A 30 22.07 22.38 0.06
N PRO A 31 22.21 23.64 0.50
CA PRO A 31 22.50 23.97 1.90
C PRO A 31 21.28 23.93 2.82
N ASP A 32 20.07 23.64 2.32
CA ASP A 32 18.87 23.59 3.14
C ASP A 32 18.93 22.40 4.12
N PRO A 33 18.89 22.62 5.45
CA PRO A 33 18.90 21.53 6.43
C PRO A 33 17.72 20.56 6.27
N LYS A 34 16.58 21.03 5.75
CA LYS A 34 15.44 20.15 5.44
C LYS A 34 15.74 19.21 4.29
N PHE A 35 16.53 19.66 3.31
CA PHE A 35 16.96 18.81 2.20
C PHE A 35 17.95 17.74 2.68
N GLU A 36 18.91 18.09 3.54
CA GLU A 36 19.81 17.11 4.17
C GLU A 36 19.01 16.03 4.92
N ARG A 37 18.01 16.45 5.70
CA ARG A 37 17.08 15.54 6.37
C ARG A 37 16.37 14.61 5.39
N PHE A 38 15.82 15.14 4.30
CA PHE A 38 15.16 14.37 3.24
C PHE A 38 16.07 13.29 2.61
N VAL A 39 17.33 13.64 2.31
CA VAL A 39 18.29 12.71 1.70
C VAL A 39 18.57 11.55 2.66
N TYR A 40 18.83 11.83 3.94
CA TYR A 40 19.05 10.78 4.93
C TYR A 40 17.79 9.97 5.26
N ASP A 41 16.60 10.58 5.25
CA ASP A 41 15.33 9.86 5.36
C ASP A 41 15.15 8.86 4.20
N SER A 42 15.42 9.30 2.97
CA SER A 42 15.33 8.45 1.79
C SER A 42 16.38 7.34 1.81
N TYR A 43 17.59 7.61 2.33
CA TYR A 43 18.65 6.60 2.42
C TYR A 43 18.36 5.54 3.48
N ARG A 44 17.91 5.91 4.68
CA ARG A 44 17.53 4.92 5.69
C ARG A 44 16.34 4.06 5.22
N ARG A 45 15.35 4.67 4.54
CA ARG A 45 14.23 3.94 3.91
C ARG A 45 14.73 2.94 2.89
N PHE A 46 15.64 3.37 2.00
CA PHE A 46 16.24 2.48 1.01
C PHE A 46 16.90 1.26 1.66
N ILE A 47 17.73 1.48 2.69
CA ILE A 47 18.43 0.39 3.37
C ILE A 47 17.42 -0.59 3.98
N GLN A 48 16.41 -0.10 4.69
CA GLN A 48 15.35 -0.93 5.27
C GLN A 48 14.59 -1.73 4.21
N MET A 49 14.05 -1.05 3.19
CA MET A 49 13.29 -1.68 2.11
C MET A 49 14.11 -2.71 1.34
N PHE A 50 15.37 -2.39 1.02
CA PHE A 50 16.26 -3.32 0.34
C PHE A 50 16.56 -4.54 1.22
N SER A 51 16.81 -4.33 2.51
CA SER A 51 17.08 -5.43 3.46
C SER A 51 15.87 -6.35 3.63
N ASP A 52 14.67 -5.76 3.75
CA ASP A 52 13.42 -6.50 3.92
C ASP A 52 13.02 -7.24 2.65
N VAL A 53 12.96 -6.54 1.51
CA VAL A 53 12.41 -7.08 0.27
C VAL A 53 13.44 -7.93 -0.50
N VAL A 54 14.68 -7.45 -0.61
CA VAL A 54 15.69 -8.11 -1.45
C VAL A 54 16.37 -9.25 -0.71
N MET A 55 16.67 -9.02 0.57
CA MET A 55 17.42 -9.96 1.40
C MET A 55 16.55 -10.74 2.39
N GLU A 56 15.24 -10.48 2.45
CA GLU A 56 14.28 -11.20 3.30
C GLU A 56 14.67 -11.20 4.80
N VAL A 57 15.36 -10.14 5.25
CA VAL A 57 15.83 -9.98 6.65
C VAL A 57 14.67 -9.72 7.61
N GLY A 58 13.57 -9.15 7.11
CA GLY A 58 12.40 -8.79 7.90
C GLY A 58 12.50 -7.39 8.51
N LYS A 59 11.47 -6.58 8.28
CA LYS A 59 11.38 -5.19 8.76
C LYS A 59 11.49 -5.00 10.28
N LYS A 60 11.15 -6.03 11.08
CA LYS A 60 11.07 -5.95 12.54
C LYS A 60 12.35 -5.40 13.19
N TYR A 61 13.52 -5.86 12.75
CA TYR A 61 14.79 -5.43 13.32
C TYR A 61 15.07 -3.95 13.09
N PHE A 62 14.63 -3.42 11.95
CA PHE A 62 14.78 -2.01 11.60
C PHE A 62 13.79 -1.14 12.38
N GLU A 63 12.53 -1.56 12.51
CA GLU A 63 11.52 -0.87 13.32
C GLU A 63 11.94 -0.73 14.79
N GLU A 64 12.51 -1.79 15.38
CA GLU A 64 13.04 -1.75 16.76
C GLU A 64 14.15 -0.69 16.92
N LEU A 65 14.98 -0.48 15.90
CA LEU A 65 16.02 0.56 15.91
C LEU A 65 15.44 1.97 15.80
N ILE A 66 14.41 2.18 14.95
CA ILE A 66 13.72 3.48 14.85
C ILE A 66 13.03 3.82 16.16
N ASP A 67 12.28 2.87 16.73
CA ASP A 67 11.54 3.07 17.97
C ASP A 67 12.48 3.40 19.13
N LYS A 68 13.58 2.68 19.26
CA LYS A 68 14.63 2.99 20.24
C LYS A 68 15.19 4.41 20.06
N MET A 69 15.51 4.80 18.82
CA MET A 69 16.02 6.15 18.55
C MET A 69 14.99 7.22 18.90
N LYS A 70 13.70 6.99 18.60
CA LYS A 70 12.62 7.92 18.98
C LYS A 70 12.51 8.07 20.49
N GLU A 71 12.55 6.97 21.23
CA GLU A 71 12.55 6.99 22.69
C GLU A 71 13.74 7.77 23.27
N GLU A 72 14.95 7.51 22.78
CA GLU A 72 16.17 8.21 23.21
C GLU A 72 16.14 9.71 22.92
N LYS A 73 15.47 10.12 21.84
CA LYS A 73 15.36 11.52 21.40
C LYS A 73 14.10 12.21 21.90
N GLY A 74 13.19 11.50 22.57
CA GLY A 74 11.88 12.02 22.96
C GLY A 74 10.98 12.39 21.77
N ALA A 75 11.23 11.81 20.59
CA ALA A 75 10.45 12.01 19.38
C ALA A 75 9.15 11.20 19.44
N LYS A 76 8.05 11.80 18.97
CA LYS A 76 6.74 11.11 18.91
C LYS A 76 6.47 10.53 17.53
N SER A 77 7.14 11.07 16.51
CA SER A 77 7.05 10.67 15.12
C SER A 77 8.43 10.65 14.48
N ASP A 78 8.60 9.83 13.45
CA ASP A 78 9.77 9.86 12.57
C ASP A 78 10.03 11.25 11.96
N LEU A 79 8.98 12.08 11.84
CA LEU A 79 9.08 13.47 11.39
C LEU A 79 9.90 14.35 12.35
N ASP A 80 9.93 14.00 13.64
CA ASP A 80 10.63 14.76 14.67
C ASP A 80 12.15 14.47 14.68
N LEU A 81 12.61 13.43 13.96
CA LEU A 81 14.02 13.08 13.87
C LEU A 81 14.79 14.06 12.96
N THR A 82 15.97 14.49 13.42
CA THR A 82 16.83 15.42 12.69
C THR A 82 17.64 14.72 11.60
N ALA A 83 18.27 15.48 10.70
CA ALA A 83 19.19 14.91 9.70
C ALA A 83 20.33 14.10 10.33
N ALA A 84 20.87 14.56 11.48
CA ALA A 84 21.92 13.87 12.20
C ALA A 84 21.43 12.53 12.79
N ASP A 85 20.21 12.51 13.31
CA ASP A 85 19.59 11.28 13.83
C ASP A 85 19.36 10.28 12.69
N LEU A 86 18.81 10.73 11.55
CA LEU A 86 18.56 9.87 10.39
C LEU A 86 19.85 9.34 9.75
N LYS A 87 20.92 10.14 9.77
CA LYS A 87 22.26 9.69 9.34
C LYS A 87 22.78 8.57 10.24
N GLU A 88 22.65 8.73 11.55
CA GLU A 88 23.03 7.70 12.52
C GLU A 88 22.16 6.45 12.37
N LEU A 89 20.85 6.61 12.12
CA LEU A 89 19.94 5.51 11.87
C LEU A 89 20.33 4.74 10.60
N GLY A 90 20.68 5.44 9.51
CA GLY A 90 21.21 4.82 8.29
C GLY A 90 22.50 4.03 8.54
N ARG A 91 23.37 4.49 9.44
CA ARG A 91 24.56 3.74 9.89
C ARG A 91 24.16 2.47 10.64
N GLN A 92 23.27 2.58 11.62
CA GLN A 92 22.77 1.43 12.40
C GLN A 92 22.05 0.40 11.51
N PHE A 93 21.32 0.85 10.49
CA PHE A 93 20.64 -0.03 9.54
C PHE A 93 21.64 -0.82 8.69
N LYS A 94 22.73 -0.20 8.23
CA LYS A 94 23.81 -0.93 7.54
C LYS A 94 24.48 -1.96 8.44
N GLU A 95 24.66 -1.65 9.73
CA GLU A 95 25.20 -2.60 10.71
C GLU A 95 24.26 -3.77 10.95
N GLU A 96 22.96 -3.53 11.09
CA GLU A 96 21.99 -4.61 11.25
C GLU A 96 21.87 -5.45 9.97
N TYR A 97 21.90 -4.83 8.78
CA TYR A 97 22.02 -5.56 7.51
C TYR A 97 23.23 -6.49 7.54
N LYS A 98 24.42 -5.97 7.87
CA LYS A 98 25.65 -6.77 7.90
C LYS A 98 25.60 -7.91 8.91
N LYS A 99 24.98 -7.67 10.06
CA LYS A 99 24.80 -8.71 11.09
C LYS A 99 23.88 -9.83 10.63
N GLN A 100 22.82 -9.51 9.88
CA GLN A 100 21.82 -10.48 9.42
C GLN A 100 22.27 -11.23 8.15
N VAL A 101 22.90 -10.51 7.21
CA VAL A 101 23.30 -11.03 5.90
C VAL A 101 24.74 -11.57 5.90
N GLY A 102 25.62 -11.03 6.76
CA GLY A 102 27.04 -11.36 6.82
C GLY A 102 27.93 -10.55 5.87
N GLU A 103 27.35 -9.64 5.08
CA GLU A 103 28.05 -8.82 4.09
C GLU A 103 27.73 -7.32 4.27
N GLU A 104 28.60 -6.44 3.77
CA GLU A 104 28.32 -5.00 3.76
C GLU A 104 27.13 -4.67 2.85
N PHE A 105 26.38 -3.62 3.21
CA PHE A 105 25.29 -3.14 2.35
C PHE A 105 25.84 -2.72 0.97
N PRO A 106 25.24 -3.18 -0.15
CA PRO A 106 25.82 -2.97 -1.48
C PRO A 106 25.84 -1.48 -1.82
N SER A 107 27.03 -0.93 -2.08
CA SER A 107 27.20 0.48 -2.46
C SER A 107 27.10 0.71 -3.97
N ASP A 108 27.38 -0.29 -4.81
CA ASP A 108 27.25 -0.17 -6.27
C ASP A 108 25.77 -0.19 -6.70
N PRO A 109 25.24 0.89 -7.30
CA PRO A 109 23.85 0.95 -7.78
C PRO A 109 23.48 -0.17 -8.76
N LYS A 110 24.45 -0.67 -9.55
CA LYS A 110 24.20 -1.77 -10.48
C LYS A 110 23.99 -3.09 -9.74
N VAL A 111 24.77 -3.35 -8.69
CA VAL A 111 24.57 -4.52 -7.84
C VAL A 111 23.21 -4.44 -7.17
N GLN A 112 22.86 -3.29 -6.58
CA GLN A 112 21.54 -3.05 -6.00
C GLN A 112 20.41 -3.35 -7.01
N LEU A 113 20.54 -2.84 -8.24
CA LEU A 113 19.55 -3.06 -9.31
C LEU A 113 19.40 -4.54 -9.66
N TYR A 114 20.51 -5.25 -9.87
CA TYR A 114 20.45 -6.67 -10.23
C TYR A 114 19.90 -7.54 -9.11
N GLU A 115 20.24 -7.25 -7.85
CA GLU A 115 19.65 -7.98 -6.71
C GLU A 115 18.16 -7.70 -6.57
N ALA A 116 17.72 -6.46 -6.75
CA ALA A 116 16.30 -6.11 -6.75
C ALA A 116 15.52 -6.84 -7.87
N ILE A 117 16.08 -6.90 -9.09
CA ILE A 117 15.48 -7.67 -10.21
C ILE A 117 15.36 -9.15 -9.84
N ARG A 118 16.41 -9.75 -9.29
CA ARG A 118 16.39 -11.16 -8.88
C ARG A 118 15.38 -11.40 -7.76
N ALA A 119 15.28 -10.50 -6.79
CA ALA A 119 14.30 -10.58 -5.71
C ALA A 119 12.86 -10.56 -6.23
N VAL A 120 12.54 -9.68 -7.20
CA VAL A 120 11.21 -9.68 -7.83
C VAL A 120 10.91 -11.00 -8.55
N PHE A 121 11.90 -11.62 -9.20
CA PHE A 121 11.69 -12.94 -9.80
C PHE A 121 11.55 -14.05 -8.76
N ARG A 122 12.30 -14.01 -7.65
CA ARG A 122 12.14 -14.95 -6.52
C ARG A 122 10.77 -14.80 -5.86
N SER A 123 10.28 -13.57 -5.68
CA SER A 123 8.98 -13.31 -5.05
C SER A 123 7.81 -13.85 -5.86
N TRP A 124 7.99 -14.10 -7.17
CA TRP A 124 7.00 -14.84 -7.95
C TRP A 124 6.80 -16.26 -7.41
N ASP A 125 7.82 -16.92 -6.85
CA ASP A 125 7.69 -18.30 -6.36
C ASP A 125 7.57 -18.42 -4.84
N ASN A 126 7.37 -17.31 -4.13
CA ASN A 126 7.22 -17.38 -2.69
C ASN A 126 5.90 -18.10 -2.28
N PRO A 127 5.84 -18.69 -1.07
CA PRO A 127 4.66 -19.45 -0.62
C PRO A 127 3.36 -18.64 -0.69
N ARG A 128 3.40 -17.36 -0.27
CA ARG A 128 2.24 -16.46 -0.30
C ARG A 128 1.72 -16.18 -1.71
N ALA A 129 2.59 -15.96 -2.70
CA ALA A 129 2.20 -15.78 -4.09
C ALA A 129 1.66 -17.08 -4.70
N ASN A 130 2.22 -18.23 -4.34
CA ASN A 130 1.70 -19.54 -4.74
C ASN A 130 0.26 -19.75 -4.25
N VAL A 131 -0.03 -19.41 -2.99
CA VAL A 131 -1.40 -19.45 -2.43
C VAL A 131 -2.32 -18.49 -3.17
N TYR A 132 -1.92 -17.22 -3.30
CA TYR A 132 -2.73 -16.20 -3.98
C TYR A 132 -3.06 -16.62 -5.42
N ARG A 133 -2.07 -17.12 -6.18
CA ARG A 133 -2.27 -17.57 -7.55
C ARG A 133 -3.24 -18.72 -7.67
N ARG A 134 -3.13 -19.72 -6.79
CA ARG A 134 -4.05 -20.86 -6.77
C ARG A 134 -5.49 -20.38 -6.53
N ASP A 135 -5.66 -19.46 -5.59
CA ASP A 135 -6.98 -18.95 -5.20
C ASP A 135 -7.61 -18.03 -6.27
N ASN A 136 -6.78 -17.35 -7.07
CA ASN A 136 -7.22 -16.45 -8.13
C ASN A 136 -7.06 -17.04 -9.54
N GLU A 137 -6.77 -18.35 -9.64
CA GLU A 137 -6.58 -19.08 -10.90
C GLU A 137 -5.55 -18.45 -11.85
N ILE A 138 -4.49 -17.88 -11.29
CA ILE A 138 -3.40 -17.25 -12.04
C ILE A 138 -2.34 -18.31 -12.37
N PRO A 139 -2.08 -18.61 -13.66
CA PRO A 139 -1.07 -19.59 -14.04
C PRO A 139 0.34 -19.19 -13.60
N TYR A 140 1.07 -20.12 -12.97
CA TYR A 140 2.47 -19.92 -12.60
C TYR A 140 3.35 -19.54 -13.81
N SER A 141 3.05 -20.11 -14.98
CA SER A 141 3.80 -19.89 -16.22
C SER A 141 3.75 -18.46 -16.77
N TRP A 142 2.91 -17.58 -16.23
CA TRP A 142 2.87 -16.18 -16.66
C TRP A 142 4.07 -15.36 -16.19
N GLY A 143 4.70 -15.74 -15.08
CA GLY A 143 5.79 -14.97 -14.49
C GLY A 143 5.39 -13.57 -14.03
N THR A 144 6.41 -12.76 -13.72
CA THR A 144 6.26 -11.35 -13.36
C THR A 144 7.28 -10.50 -14.13
N ALA A 145 6.91 -9.29 -14.49
CA ALA A 145 7.83 -8.29 -15.05
C ALA A 145 8.43 -7.43 -13.94
N VAL A 146 9.58 -6.82 -14.23
CA VAL A 146 10.21 -5.79 -13.38
C VAL A 146 10.07 -4.43 -14.06
N ASN A 147 9.47 -3.48 -13.35
CA ASN A 147 9.37 -2.09 -13.82
C ASN A 147 10.45 -1.27 -13.12
N VAL A 148 11.34 -0.65 -13.89
CA VAL A 148 12.37 0.26 -13.38
C VAL A 148 12.00 1.66 -13.84
N MET A 149 11.77 2.56 -12.89
CA MET A 149 11.29 3.92 -13.14
C MET A 149 12.22 4.95 -12.50
N PRO A 150 12.34 6.16 -13.09
CA PRO A 150 12.96 7.27 -12.40
C PRO A 150 12.15 7.64 -11.14
N MET A 151 12.86 7.95 -10.06
CA MET A 151 12.22 8.35 -8.80
C MET A 151 11.58 9.73 -8.89
N VAL A 152 10.48 9.88 -8.17
CA VAL A 152 9.80 11.13 -7.85
C VAL A 152 9.50 11.09 -6.35
N PHE A 153 9.70 12.19 -5.63
CA PHE A 153 9.73 12.23 -4.17
C PHE A 153 8.55 13.01 -3.58
N GLY A 154 7.60 12.28 -2.99
CA GLY A 154 6.53 12.87 -2.17
C GLY A 154 6.99 13.33 -0.79
N ASN A 155 8.19 12.93 -0.34
CA ASN A 155 8.81 13.26 0.95
C ASN A 155 9.89 14.34 0.85
N LEU A 156 9.96 15.06 -0.27
CA LEU A 156 10.99 16.09 -0.49
C LEU A 156 10.81 17.29 0.45
N ASN A 157 9.57 17.77 0.59
CA ASN A 157 9.22 18.94 1.40
C ASN A 157 7.69 18.99 1.63
N ASP A 158 7.22 20.05 2.29
CA ASP A 158 5.79 20.25 2.58
C ASP A 158 4.95 20.63 1.35
N ASN A 159 5.60 20.98 0.22
CA ASN A 159 4.97 21.15 -1.09
C ASN A 159 5.03 19.84 -1.92
N SER A 160 5.19 18.70 -1.25
CA SER A 160 5.26 17.37 -1.87
C SER A 160 4.35 16.40 -1.11
N GLY A 161 3.89 15.35 -1.79
CA GLY A 161 3.04 14.33 -1.19
C GLY A 161 2.81 13.16 -2.13
N THR A 162 2.12 12.14 -1.63
CA THR A 162 1.80 10.92 -2.38
C THR A 162 0.44 10.40 -2.00
N GLY A 163 -0.23 9.71 -2.91
CA GLY A 163 -1.58 9.24 -2.65
C GLY A 163 -2.04 8.13 -3.59
N VAL A 164 -3.14 7.52 -3.17
CA VAL A 164 -3.85 6.46 -3.89
C VAL A 164 -5.30 6.89 -4.03
N ALA A 165 -5.87 6.78 -5.23
CA ALA A 165 -7.26 7.14 -5.45
C ALA A 165 -7.94 6.27 -6.51
N PHE A 166 -9.27 6.25 -6.42
CA PHE A 166 -10.19 5.58 -7.30
C PHE A 166 -11.10 6.62 -7.95
N THR A 167 -11.35 6.50 -9.26
CA THR A 167 -12.23 7.45 -9.97
C THR A 167 -13.69 7.37 -9.53
N ARG A 168 -14.08 6.25 -8.93
CA ARG A 168 -15.38 6.03 -8.26
C ARG A 168 -15.14 5.27 -6.96
N ASN A 169 -16.06 5.38 -6.01
CA ASN A 169 -15.95 4.69 -4.72
C ASN A 169 -15.95 3.16 -4.93
N PRO A 170 -14.88 2.43 -4.56
CA PRO A 170 -14.76 0.99 -4.81
C PRO A 170 -15.67 0.14 -3.89
N ALA A 171 -16.21 0.73 -2.82
CA ALA A 171 -17.11 0.06 -1.89
C ALA A 171 -18.58 0.23 -2.29
N THR A 172 -19.01 1.43 -2.69
CA THR A 172 -20.41 1.75 -3.00
C THR A 172 -20.72 1.84 -4.49
N GLY A 173 -19.71 2.11 -5.31
CA GLY A 173 -19.85 2.41 -6.75
C GLY A 173 -20.25 3.86 -7.06
N GLU A 174 -20.37 4.72 -6.04
CA GLU A 174 -20.70 6.13 -6.24
C GLU A 174 -19.64 6.84 -7.09
N LYS A 175 -20.08 7.65 -8.05
CA LYS A 175 -19.21 8.43 -8.94
C LYS A 175 -18.64 9.67 -8.22
N VAL A 176 -17.76 9.41 -7.27
CA VAL A 176 -16.97 10.41 -6.55
C VAL A 176 -15.52 9.96 -6.53
N LEU A 177 -14.60 10.91 -6.66
CA LEU A 177 -13.18 10.65 -6.47
C LEU A 177 -12.96 10.21 -5.02
N PHE A 178 -12.51 8.97 -4.84
CA PHE A 178 -12.36 8.34 -3.53
C PHE A 178 -10.90 7.96 -3.33
N GLY A 179 -10.31 8.29 -2.18
CA GLY A 179 -8.91 7.97 -1.96
C GLY A 179 -8.32 8.75 -0.81
N GLU A 180 -7.02 8.56 -0.64
CA GLU A 180 -6.26 9.09 0.48
C GLU A 180 -4.88 9.57 0.01
N PHE A 181 -4.33 10.58 0.68
CA PHE A 181 -3.00 11.10 0.41
C PHE A 181 -2.29 11.55 1.69
N LEU A 182 -0.97 11.66 1.61
CA LEU A 182 -0.11 12.20 2.67
C LEU A 182 0.82 13.27 2.11
N VAL A 183 0.95 14.38 2.84
CA VAL A 183 1.96 15.42 2.60
C VAL A 183 3.30 14.97 3.19
N ASN A 184 4.40 15.25 2.50
CA ASN A 184 5.76 14.96 2.93
C ASN A 184 5.93 13.48 3.33
N ALA A 185 5.66 12.57 2.38
CA ALA A 185 5.57 11.12 2.58
C ALA A 185 5.95 10.33 1.32
N GLN A 186 6.36 9.07 1.48
CA GLN A 186 6.47 8.10 0.37
C GLN A 186 5.29 7.12 0.38
N GLY A 187 5.05 6.43 -0.74
CA GLY A 187 3.87 5.56 -0.90
C GLY A 187 3.74 4.50 0.20
N GLU A 188 4.88 4.02 0.73
CA GLU A 188 4.94 3.12 1.88
C GLU A 188 4.18 3.68 3.10
N ASP A 189 4.29 4.98 3.40
CA ASP A 189 3.65 5.59 4.56
C ASP A 189 2.12 5.60 4.45
N VAL A 190 1.60 5.67 3.21
CA VAL A 190 0.15 5.60 2.92
C VAL A 190 -0.36 4.19 3.18
N VAL A 191 0.39 3.16 2.78
CA VAL A 191 0.01 1.76 2.94
C VAL A 191 0.14 1.30 4.39
N ALA A 192 1.24 1.65 5.06
CA ALA A 192 1.56 1.19 6.41
C ALA A 192 0.64 1.79 7.50
N GLY A 193 -0.07 2.88 7.20
CA GLY A 193 -1.01 3.49 8.14
C GLY A 193 -0.37 4.02 9.43
N VAL A 194 0.96 4.20 9.45
CA VAL A 194 1.70 4.83 10.57
C VAL A 194 1.26 6.28 10.76
N ARG A 195 0.92 6.94 9.65
CA ARG A 195 0.31 8.27 9.63
C ARG A 195 -1.13 8.14 9.15
N THR A 196 -2.04 8.86 9.80
CA THR A 196 -3.43 8.94 9.35
C THR A 196 -3.48 9.67 8.01
N PRO A 197 -3.89 9.00 6.91
CA PRO A 197 -4.00 9.65 5.61
C PRO A 197 -5.10 10.71 5.59
N MET A 198 -4.94 11.70 4.72
CA MET A 198 -5.95 12.73 4.47
C MET A 198 -6.87 12.29 3.32
N PRO A 199 -8.19 12.53 3.40
CA PRO A 199 -9.10 12.25 2.28
C PRO A 199 -8.67 13.02 1.03
N ILE A 200 -8.75 12.38 -0.15
CA ILE A 200 -8.31 12.96 -1.44
C ILE A 200 -8.95 14.32 -1.74
N SER A 201 -10.17 14.58 -1.23
CA SER A 201 -10.84 15.87 -1.39
C SER A 201 -10.07 17.05 -0.77
N GLN A 202 -9.25 16.80 0.26
CA GLN A 202 -8.44 17.83 0.91
C GLN A 202 -7.17 18.18 0.10
N MET A 203 -6.88 17.43 -0.96
CA MET A 203 -5.76 17.74 -1.87
C MET A 203 -5.96 19.09 -2.57
N ALA A 204 -7.21 19.52 -2.78
CA ALA A 204 -7.54 20.82 -3.34
C ALA A 204 -7.00 22.00 -2.49
N GLU A 205 -6.86 21.80 -1.18
CA GLU A 205 -6.36 22.82 -0.25
C GLU A 205 -4.83 22.81 -0.19
N GLN A 206 -4.21 21.62 -0.24
CA GLN A 206 -2.76 21.46 -0.11
C GLN A 206 -2.01 21.67 -1.43
N PHE A 207 -2.55 21.15 -2.54
CA PHE A 207 -1.94 21.17 -3.86
C PHE A 207 -2.98 21.53 -4.94
N PRO A 208 -3.52 22.77 -4.96
CA PRO A 208 -4.66 23.13 -5.82
C PRO A 208 -4.41 22.88 -7.31
N ASP A 209 -3.24 23.29 -7.82
CA ASP A 209 -2.89 23.12 -9.24
C ASP A 209 -2.70 21.64 -9.60
N ALA A 210 -2.02 20.88 -8.74
CA ALA A 210 -1.84 19.44 -8.92
C ALA A 210 -3.16 18.68 -8.83
N PHE A 211 -4.07 19.10 -7.95
CA PHE A 211 -5.39 18.48 -7.81
C PHE A 211 -6.27 18.73 -9.04
N ALA A 212 -6.29 19.96 -9.56
CA ALA A 212 -6.99 20.26 -10.81
C ALA A 212 -6.45 19.41 -11.97
N GLN A 213 -5.12 19.29 -12.09
CA GLN A 213 -4.51 18.41 -13.08
C GLN A 213 -4.88 16.94 -12.85
N PHE A 214 -4.91 16.49 -11.60
CA PHE A 214 -5.24 15.12 -11.22
C PHE A 214 -6.68 14.76 -11.61
N GLN A 215 -7.64 15.68 -11.42
CA GLN A 215 -9.03 15.47 -11.84
C GLN A 215 -9.16 15.29 -13.36
N GLU A 216 -8.42 16.07 -14.16
CA GLU A 216 -8.40 15.92 -15.62
C GLU A 216 -7.76 14.59 -16.05
N VAL A 217 -6.70 14.16 -15.35
CA VAL A 217 -6.10 12.84 -15.56
C VAL A 217 -7.09 11.73 -15.23
N CYS A 218 -7.78 11.79 -14.08
CA CYS A 218 -8.81 10.82 -13.69
C CYS A 218 -9.87 10.66 -14.78
N LYS A 219 -10.39 11.78 -15.29
CA LYS A 219 -11.35 11.80 -16.40
C LYS A 219 -10.77 11.21 -17.67
N THR A 220 -9.51 11.51 -18.00
CA THR A 220 -8.84 10.97 -19.18
C THR A 220 -8.69 9.46 -19.09
N LEU A 221 -8.25 8.94 -17.95
CA LEU A 221 -8.02 7.52 -17.72
C LEU A 221 -9.34 6.73 -17.73
N GLU A 222 -10.37 7.20 -17.02
CA GLU A 222 -11.67 6.53 -17.00
C GLU A 222 -12.33 6.51 -18.40
N ASN A 223 -12.20 7.59 -19.17
CA ASN A 223 -12.66 7.64 -20.56
C ASN A 223 -11.86 6.75 -21.50
N HIS A 224 -10.56 6.62 -21.27
CA HIS A 224 -9.69 5.79 -22.12
C HIS A 224 -9.93 4.29 -21.86
N TYR A 225 -9.89 3.88 -20.59
CA TYR A 225 -10.02 2.48 -20.20
C TYR A 225 -11.46 1.99 -20.13
N ARG A 226 -12.43 2.90 -20.15
CA ARG A 226 -13.87 2.60 -20.07
C ARG A 226 -14.24 1.79 -18.83
N ASP A 227 -13.53 2.06 -17.74
CA ASP A 227 -13.75 1.43 -16.44
C ASP A 227 -13.19 2.31 -15.31
N MET A 228 -13.71 2.13 -14.10
CA MET A 228 -13.21 2.79 -12.89
C MET A 228 -11.73 2.45 -12.69
N GLN A 229 -10.91 3.47 -12.44
CA GLN A 229 -9.47 3.34 -12.30
C GLN A 229 -9.05 3.49 -10.84
N ASP A 230 -8.14 2.60 -10.42
CA ASP A 230 -7.32 2.67 -9.21
C ASP A 230 -5.93 3.18 -9.60
N MET A 231 -5.50 4.27 -8.98
CA MET A 231 -4.39 5.11 -9.43
C MET A 231 -3.48 5.45 -8.27
N GLU A 232 -2.18 5.47 -8.54
CA GLU A 232 -1.16 5.96 -7.61
C GLU A 232 -0.47 7.18 -8.23
N PHE A 233 -0.26 8.20 -7.41
CA PHE A 233 0.35 9.45 -7.85
C PHE A 233 1.30 10.02 -6.80
N THR A 234 2.19 10.88 -7.23
CA THR A 234 3.07 11.67 -6.36
C THR A 234 3.09 13.11 -6.83
N VAL A 235 3.04 14.04 -5.88
CA VAL A 235 3.32 15.45 -6.10
C VAL A 235 4.73 15.72 -5.59
N GLU A 236 5.64 16.14 -6.46
CA GLU A 236 6.97 16.57 -6.07
C GLU A 236 7.10 18.07 -6.35
N ASN A 237 7.27 18.85 -5.28
CA ASN A 237 7.37 20.30 -5.32
C ASN A 237 6.25 20.95 -6.17
N GLY A 238 5.01 20.57 -5.89
CA GLY A 238 3.80 21.07 -6.56
C GLY A 238 3.51 20.46 -7.93
N LYS A 239 4.40 19.65 -8.49
CA LYS A 239 4.19 19.00 -9.80
C LYS A 239 3.64 17.59 -9.63
N LEU A 240 2.52 17.30 -10.29
CA LEU A 240 1.90 15.97 -10.33
C LEU A 240 2.66 15.00 -11.24
N TYR A 241 2.82 13.77 -10.76
CA TYR A 241 3.31 12.62 -11.49
C TYR A 241 2.39 11.42 -11.24
N MET A 242 1.95 10.79 -12.33
CA MET A 242 1.19 9.54 -12.25
C MET A 242 2.16 8.37 -12.27
N LEU A 243 2.01 7.45 -11.32
CA LEU A 243 2.92 6.32 -11.13
C LEU A 243 2.29 5.02 -11.63
N GLN A 244 1.02 4.80 -11.33
CA GLN A 244 0.30 3.60 -11.70
C GLN A 244 -1.17 3.92 -11.99
N THR A 245 -1.76 3.16 -12.91
CA THR A 245 -3.21 3.05 -13.08
C THR A 245 -3.57 1.62 -13.42
N ARG A 246 -4.73 1.16 -12.97
CA ARG A 246 -5.32 -0.12 -13.33
C ARG A 246 -6.83 -0.06 -13.14
N ASN A 247 -7.56 -0.98 -13.75
CA ASN A 247 -8.97 -1.16 -13.42
C ASN A 247 -9.10 -1.51 -11.93
N GLY A 248 -9.84 -0.71 -11.18
CA GLY A 248 -9.87 -0.82 -9.72
C GLY A 248 -10.60 -2.07 -9.26
N LYS A 249 -10.06 -2.75 -8.25
CA LYS A 249 -10.83 -3.78 -7.52
C LYS A 249 -11.97 -3.09 -6.76
N ARG A 250 -13.10 -3.78 -6.65
CA ARG A 250 -14.33 -3.21 -6.11
C ARG A 250 -15.26 -4.30 -5.59
N THR A 251 -16.21 -3.91 -4.75
CA THR A 251 -17.25 -4.82 -4.24
C THR A 251 -18.24 -5.18 -5.35
N ALA A 252 -19.01 -6.26 -5.18
CA ALA A 252 -20.04 -6.63 -6.15
C ALA A 252 -21.12 -5.54 -6.32
N GLN A 253 -21.49 -4.87 -5.22
CA GLN A 253 -22.41 -3.74 -5.25
C GLN A 253 -21.84 -2.58 -6.08
N ALA A 254 -20.57 -2.24 -5.86
CA ALA A 254 -19.90 -1.20 -6.62
C ALA A 254 -19.76 -1.57 -8.10
N ALA A 255 -19.42 -2.83 -8.42
CA ALA A 255 -19.32 -3.31 -9.79
C ALA A 255 -20.63 -3.13 -10.57
N LEU A 256 -21.76 -3.55 -9.98
CA LEU A 256 -23.08 -3.38 -10.59
C LEU A 256 -23.43 -1.91 -10.79
N LYS A 257 -23.27 -1.08 -9.75
CA LYS A 257 -23.57 0.35 -9.84
C LYS A 257 -22.72 1.03 -10.92
N ILE A 258 -21.42 0.78 -10.94
CA ILE A 258 -20.49 1.40 -11.90
C ILE A 258 -20.84 0.95 -13.32
N ALA A 259 -21.11 -0.33 -13.54
CA ALA A 259 -21.47 -0.85 -14.85
C ALA A 259 -22.77 -0.20 -15.39
N CYS A 260 -23.81 -0.09 -14.56
CA CYS A 260 -25.05 0.59 -14.93
C CYS A 260 -24.81 2.09 -15.20
N ASP A 261 -24.14 2.80 -14.31
CA ASP A 261 -23.84 4.23 -14.47
C ASP A 261 -23.05 4.47 -15.77
N MET A 262 -22.11 3.58 -16.13
CA MET A 262 -21.32 3.70 -17.37
C MET A 262 -22.14 3.43 -18.64
N VAL A 263 -23.16 2.57 -18.59
CA VAL A 263 -24.13 2.41 -19.69
C VAL A 263 -24.98 3.66 -19.83
N ASP A 264 -25.50 4.19 -18.73
CA ASP A 264 -26.33 5.40 -18.71
C ASP A 264 -25.55 6.64 -19.21
N GLU A 265 -24.25 6.69 -18.93
CA GLU A 265 -23.32 7.72 -19.43
C GLU A 265 -22.88 7.50 -20.89
N GLY A 266 -23.29 6.40 -21.53
CA GLY A 266 -22.92 6.03 -22.89
C GLY A 266 -21.44 5.69 -23.07
N MET A 267 -20.74 5.31 -22.00
CA MET A 267 -19.33 4.93 -22.05
C MET A 267 -19.12 3.50 -22.57
N ILE A 268 -20.08 2.61 -22.28
CA ILE A 268 -20.07 1.20 -22.66
C ILE A 268 -21.49 0.75 -23.05
N ASP A 269 -21.61 -0.37 -23.76
CA ASP A 269 -22.90 -1.03 -24.01
C ASP A 269 -23.26 -2.07 -22.92
N GLU A 270 -24.51 -2.55 -22.93
CA GLU A 270 -25.01 -3.54 -21.96
C GLU A 270 -24.21 -4.86 -22.00
N LYS A 271 -23.70 -5.26 -23.16
CA LYS A 271 -22.93 -6.49 -23.31
C LYS A 271 -21.57 -6.36 -22.63
N GLN A 272 -20.91 -5.21 -22.78
CA GLN A 272 -19.68 -4.87 -22.08
C GLN A 272 -19.93 -4.80 -20.57
N ALA A 273 -21.01 -4.17 -20.14
CA ALA A 273 -21.38 -4.07 -18.72
C ALA A 273 -21.50 -5.47 -18.06
N VAL A 274 -22.14 -6.43 -18.73
CA VAL A 274 -22.22 -7.82 -18.25
C VAL A 274 -20.84 -8.48 -18.18
N LEU A 275 -19.97 -8.27 -19.18
CA LEU A 275 -18.64 -8.87 -19.22
C LEU A 275 -17.65 -8.29 -18.20
N MET A 276 -17.92 -7.10 -17.66
CA MET A 276 -17.09 -6.45 -16.64
C MET A 276 -17.27 -7.05 -15.25
N ILE A 277 -18.35 -7.80 -15.02
CA ILE A 277 -18.69 -8.35 -13.70
C ILE A 277 -18.13 -9.77 -13.59
N ASP A 278 -17.25 -10.02 -12.62
CA ASP A 278 -16.83 -11.38 -12.27
C ASP A 278 -18.01 -12.08 -11.55
N PRO A 279 -18.57 -13.16 -12.13
CA PRO A 279 -19.71 -13.86 -11.53
C PRO A 279 -19.47 -14.33 -10.09
N ARG A 280 -18.22 -14.67 -9.73
CA ARG A 280 -17.87 -15.13 -8.38
C ARG A 280 -18.05 -14.06 -7.32
N THR A 281 -17.98 -12.78 -7.71
CA THR A 281 -18.17 -11.67 -6.77
C THR A 281 -19.63 -11.53 -6.37
N LEU A 282 -20.59 -11.97 -7.20
CA LEU A 282 -22.02 -11.84 -6.90
C LEU A 282 -22.46 -12.65 -5.68
N ASP A 283 -21.74 -13.74 -5.35
CA ASP A 283 -21.98 -14.51 -4.12
C ASP A 283 -21.83 -13.65 -2.86
N THR A 284 -20.99 -12.61 -2.91
CA THR A 284 -20.82 -11.68 -1.78
C THR A 284 -22.07 -10.87 -1.47
N LEU A 285 -22.96 -10.67 -2.44
CA LEU A 285 -24.26 -10.02 -2.22
C LEU A 285 -25.21 -10.91 -1.42
N LEU A 286 -24.94 -12.20 -1.38
CA LEU A 286 -25.70 -13.19 -0.61
C LEU A 286 -25.09 -13.44 0.78
N HIS A 287 -24.00 -12.74 1.14
CA HIS A 287 -23.38 -12.88 2.44
C HIS A 287 -24.32 -12.39 3.56
N PRO A 288 -24.24 -13.01 4.76
CA PRO A 288 -25.04 -12.61 5.90
C PRO A 288 -24.85 -11.13 6.25
N GLN A 289 -25.96 -10.47 6.56
CA GLN A 289 -25.99 -9.14 7.16
C GLN A 289 -26.42 -9.27 8.63
N PHE A 290 -26.05 -8.30 9.47
CA PHE A 290 -26.61 -8.24 10.81
C PHE A 290 -28.11 -7.96 10.74
N ASP A 291 -28.88 -8.60 11.63
CA ASP A 291 -30.26 -8.21 11.85
C ASP A 291 -30.31 -6.76 12.39
N GLU A 292 -31.12 -5.90 11.76
CA GLU A 292 -31.17 -4.47 12.11
C GLU A 292 -31.59 -4.25 13.57
N SER A 293 -32.50 -5.07 14.09
CA SER A 293 -32.99 -4.92 15.46
C SER A 293 -31.92 -5.29 16.48
N ALA A 294 -31.20 -6.39 16.22
CA ALA A 294 -30.06 -6.81 17.01
C ALA A 294 -28.92 -5.77 16.97
N LEU A 295 -28.62 -5.21 15.80
CA LEU A 295 -27.59 -4.19 15.63
C LEU A 295 -27.92 -2.90 16.38
N LYS A 296 -29.19 -2.43 16.32
CA LYS A 296 -29.66 -1.26 17.07
C LYS A 296 -29.64 -1.45 18.59
N ALA A 297 -29.87 -2.68 19.05
CA ALA A 297 -29.86 -3.02 20.48
C ALA A 297 -28.44 -3.23 21.05
N ALA A 298 -27.46 -3.52 20.20
CA ALA A 298 -26.08 -3.72 20.60
C ALA A 298 -25.40 -2.38 20.95
N THR A 299 -24.57 -2.38 22.00
CA THR A 299 -23.73 -1.23 22.35
C THR A 299 -22.35 -1.38 21.68
N PRO A 300 -21.97 -0.50 20.74
CA PRO A 300 -20.64 -0.55 20.14
C PRO A 300 -19.55 -0.29 21.18
N ILE A 301 -18.53 -1.14 21.21
CA ILE A 301 -17.34 -0.97 22.07
C ILE A 301 -16.21 -0.20 21.39
N GLY A 302 -16.35 0.08 20.10
CA GLY A 302 -15.36 0.79 19.28
C GLY A 302 -15.91 1.09 17.89
N LYS A 303 -15.15 1.89 17.12
CA LYS A 303 -15.44 2.23 15.73
C LYS A 303 -14.14 2.31 14.94
N GLY A 304 -14.14 1.77 13.73
CA GLY A 304 -13.04 1.85 12.78
C GLY A 304 -13.51 2.32 11.40
N LEU A 305 -12.63 2.18 10.41
CA LEU A 305 -12.94 2.44 9.00
C LEU A 305 -13.61 1.21 8.36
N GLY A 306 -14.65 1.43 7.57
CA GLY A 306 -15.37 0.36 6.86
C GLY A 306 -14.65 -0.08 5.58
N ALA A 307 -13.45 -0.65 5.70
CA ALA A 307 -12.59 -1.00 4.57
C ALA A 307 -13.21 -2.02 3.60
N SER A 308 -13.98 -2.98 4.12
CA SER A 308 -14.70 -3.98 3.33
C SER A 308 -16.11 -4.21 3.89
N PRO A 309 -17.17 -4.30 3.05
CA PRO A 309 -18.53 -4.50 3.53
C PRO A 309 -18.77 -5.94 4.03
N GLY A 310 -19.69 -6.09 4.99
CA GLY A 310 -20.16 -7.39 5.47
C GLY A 310 -20.39 -7.42 6.98
N ALA A 311 -21.05 -8.49 7.46
CA ALA A 311 -21.22 -8.78 8.88
C ALA A 311 -20.41 -10.01 9.28
N ALA A 312 -19.59 -9.87 10.31
CA ALA A 312 -18.70 -10.92 10.80
C ALA A 312 -18.96 -11.21 12.29
N CYS A 313 -18.98 -12.50 12.67
CA CYS A 313 -19.08 -12.92 14.06
C CYS A 313 -18.23 -14.18 14.28
N GLY A 314 -17.42 -14.17 15.33
CA GLY A 314 -16.49 -15.25 15.65
C GLY A 314 -15.68 -14.98 16.92
N LYS A 315 -14.87 -15.96 17.32
CA LYS A 315 -13.91 -15.84 18.42
C LYS A 315 -12.67 -15.06 17.97
N ILE A 316 -12.07 -14.28 18.88
CA ILE A 316 -10.87 -13.50 18.56
C ILE A 316 -9.63 -14.40 18.53
N VAL A 317 -8.81 -14.23 17.50
CA VAL A 317 -7.47 -14.81 17.36
C VAL A 317 -6.47 -13.71 16.97
N PHE A 318 -5.19 -13.87 17.30
CA PHE A 318 -4.17 -12.82 17.14
C PHE A 318 -3.06 -13.16 16.12
N SER A 319 -3.11 -14.36 15.56
CA SER A 319 -2.17 -14.84 14.53
C SER A 319 -2.93 -15.46 13.35
N ALA A 320 -2.32 -15.41 12.16
CA ALA A 320 -2.88 -16.02 10.96
C ALA A 320 -2.90 -17.55 11.07
N GLU A 321 -1.92 -18.12 11.77
CA GLU A 321 -1.81 -19.54 12.07
C GLU A 321 -2.98 -20.00 12.96
N ASP A 322 -3.28 -19.26 14.04
CA ASP A 322 -4.43 -19.56 14.89
C ASP A 322 -5.74 -19.44 14.11
N ALA A 323 -5.88 -18.40 13.27
CA ALA A 323 -7.08 -18.25 12.43
C ALA A 323 -7.30 -19.48 11.54
N LYS A 324 -6.23 -20.00 10.95
CA LYS A 324 -6.26 -21.22 10.13
C LYS A 324 -6.59 -22.47 10.95
N GLU A 325 -5.87 -22.72 12.05
CA GLU A 325 -6.07 -23.90 12.90
C GLU A 325 -7.50 -23.95 13.48
N TRP A 326 -8.03 -22.80 13.91
CA TRP A 326 -9.37 -22.72 14.49
C TRP A 326 -10.45 -22.92 13.43
N ASN A 327 -10.24 -22.39 12.22
CA ASN A 327 -11.13 -22.63 11.10
C ASN A 327 -11.11 -24.11 10.63
N GLU A 328 -9.97 -24.79 10.68
CA GLU A 328 -9.87 -26.24 10.43
C GLU A 328 -10.70 -27.05 11.44
N ARG A 329 -10.83 -26.54 12.67
CA ARG A 329 -11.75 -27.06 13.71
C ARG A 329 -13.20 -26.62 13.53
N LYS A 330 -13.53 -25.94 12.42
CA LYS A 330 -14.85 -25.38 12.07
C LYS A 330 -15.32 -24.29 13.03
N GLU A 331 -14.41 -23.63 13.72
CA GLU A 331 -14.74 -22.47 14.54
C GLU A 331 -14.75 -21.20 13.69
N LYS A 332 -15.75 -20.35 13.92
CA LYS A 332 -15.79 -19.00 13.35
C LYS A 332 -14.84 -18.10 14.13
N VAL A 333 -13.92 -17.43 13.43
CA VAL A 333 -12.91 -16.56 14.06
C VAL A 333 -12.88 -15.15 13.47
N ILE A 334 -12.40 -14.20 14.26
CA ILE A 334 -12.10 -12.82 13.89
C ILE A 334 -10.60 -12.61 14.11
N LEU A 335 -9.87 -12.30 13.04
CA LEU A 335 -8.44 -12.05 13.09
C LEU A 335 -8.19 -10.61 13.54
N VAL A 336 -7.52 -10.44 14.69
CA VAL A 336 -7.17 -9.13 15.23
C VAL A 336 -5.66 -8.92 15.13
N ARG A 337 -5.24 -7.87 14.42
CA ARG A 337 -3.82 -7.58 14.16
C ARG A 337 -3.51 -6.09 14.38
N LEU A 338 -2.23 -5.76 14.53
CA LEU A 338 -1.80 -4.35 14.48
C LEU A 338 -2.10 -3.79 13.08
N GLU A 339 -1.55 -4.46 12.07
CA GLU A 339 -1.79 -4.32 10.64
C GLU A 339 -1.70 -5.73 10.02
N THR A 340 -2.27 -5.93 8.83
CA THR A 340 -2.05 -7.17 8.07
C THR A 340 -0.87 -7.04 7.13
N SER A 341 -0.25 -8.16 6.82
CA SER A 341 0.84 -8.29 5.85
C SER A 341 0.52 -9.40 4.85
N PRO A 342 1.27 -9.50 3.74
CA PRO A 342 1.07 -10.57 2.75
C PRO A 342 1.27 -11.98 3.32
N GLU A 343 1.99 -12.11 4.44
CA GLU A 343 2.16 -13.38 5.17
C GLU A 343 0.86 -13.85 5.83
N ASP A 344 -0.06 -12.92 6.17
CA ASP A 344 -1.30 -13.24 6.88
C ASP A 344 -2.39 -13.82 5.96
N ILE A 345 -2.15 -13.97 4.64
CA ILE A 345 -3.17 -14.28 3.62
C ILE A 345 -4.01 -15.52 3.92
N GLU A 346 -3.39 -16.60 4.42
CA GLU A 346 -4.13 -17.82 4.75
C GLU A 346 -5.07 -17.62 5.95
N GLY A 347 -4.61 -16.89 6.96
CA GLY A 347 -5.41 -16.55 8.14
C GLY A 347 -6.52 -15.55 7.83
N MET A 348 -6.24 -14.56 6.99
CA MET A 348 -7.23 -13.61 6.49
C MET A 348 -8.38 -14.30 5.78
N LYS A 349 -8.08 -15.35 4.99
CA LYS A 349 -9.09 -16.16 4.30
C LYS A 349 -9.88 -17.05 5.24
N ALA A 350 -9.24 -17.58 6.28
CA ALA A 350 -9.88 -18.44 7.27
C ALA A 350 -10.82 -17.66 8.21
N ALA A 351 -10.55 -16.38 8.44
CA ALA A 351 -11.34 -15.53 9.33
C ALA A 351 -12.67 -15.09 8.70
N GLN A 352 -13.69 -14.91 9.55
CA GLN A 352 -14.98 -14.33 9.16
C GLN A 352 -14.92 -12.81 9.02
N GLY A 353 -13.95 -12.18 9.70
CA GLY A 353 -13.71 -10.74 9.68
C GLY A 353 -12.32 -10.43 10.20
N ILE A 354 -11.81 -9.26 9.84
CA ILE A 354 -10.49 -8.77 10.20
C ILE A 354 -10.66 -7.43 10.91
N LEU A 355 -9.96 -7.25 12.03
CA LEU A 355 -9.90 -5.98 12.75
C LEU A 355 -8.43 -5.58 12.91
N THR A 356 -8.05 -4.43 12.35
CA THR A 356 -6.72 -3.86 12.51
C THR A 356 -6.73 -2.67 13.46
N VAL A 357 -5.60 -2.43 14.14
CA VAL A 357 -5.41 -1.27 15.02
C VAL A 357 -5.02 -0.03 14.20
N ARG A 358 -4.22 -0.20 13.15
CA ARG A 358 -3.81 0.85 12.20
C ARG A 358 -4.10 0.44 10.75
N GLY A 359 -4.11 1.43 9.85
CA GLY A 359 -4.44 1.28 8.43
C GLY A 359 -5.57 2.21 7.96
N GLY A 360 -5.56 2.55 6.68
CA GLY A 360 -6.55 3.39 5.99
C GLY A 360 -7.56 2.58 5.16
N MET A 361 -8.33 3.26 4.31
CA MET A 361 -9.24 2.59 3.36
C MET A 361 -8.50 1.84 2.24
N THR A 362 -7.20 2.07 2.11
CA THR A 362 -6.32 1.45 1.10
C THR A 362 -5.30 0.46 1.68
N SER A 363 -5.40 0.14 2.98
CA SER A 363 -4.49 -0.77 3.69
C SER A 363 -4.79 -2.25 3.49
#